data_AF-A0A225VY18-F1
#
_entry.id   AF-A0A225VY18-F1
#
_cell.length_a   1.000
_cell.length_b   1.000
_cell.length_c   1.000
_cell.angle_alpha   90.00
_cell.angle_beta   90.00
_cell.angle_gamma   90.00
#
_symmetry.space_group_name_H-M   'P 1'
#
loop_
_entity.id
_entity.type
_entity.pdbx_description
1 polymer ?
#
loop_
_entity_poly.entity_id
_entity_poly.type
_entity_poly.pdbx_seq_one_letter_code
_entity_poly.pdbx_strand_id
1 'polypeptide(L)'
;GHYIVHAAESNIEHYFTLVVKSPNDPVMIYDGYNVGKDPPFSLEPLQKVGWLTHVYGILLVALSRPKRSKKSKKGSDKKIRI
;
A
#
# COMPACT_ATOMS: atom_id res chain seq x y z
N GLY A 1 2.16 -4.27 3.71
CA GLY A 1 1.53 -3.00 4.11
C GLY A 1 1.84 -1.92 3.11
N HIS A 2 1.25 -0.73 3.31
CA HIS A 2 1.60 0.49 2.58
C HIS A 2 2.38 1.39 3.54
N TYR A 3 3.46 1.99 3.07
CA TYR A 3 4.35 2.81 3.88
C TYR A 3 4.69 4.10 3.15
N ILE A 4 4.87 5.19 3.89
CA ILE A 4 5.51 6.40 3.39
C ILE A 4 6.98 6.33 3.80
N VAL A 5 7.89 6.51 2.86
CA VAL A 5 9.33 6.48 3.09
C VAL A 5 9.86 7.90 2.93
N HIS A 6 10.60 8.38 3.93
CA HIS A 6 11.40 9.59 3.86
C HIS A 6 12.86 9.19 3.63
N ALA A 7 13.45 9.65 2.53
CA ALA A 7 14.78 9.29 2.10
C ALA A 7 15.50 10.47 1.42
N ALA A 8 16.76 10.27 1.05
CA ALA A 8 17.49 11.22 0.23
C ALA A 8 18.33 10.55 -0.86
N GLU A 9 18.38 11.26 -1.99
CA GLU A 9 19.44 11.13 -2.99
C GLU A 9 20.46 12.24 -2.72
N SER A 10 21.58 11.88 -2.09
CA SER A 10 22.58 12.86 -1.66
C SER A 10 21.99 13.93 -0.71
N ASN A 11 21.82 15.18 -1.17
CA ASN A 11 21.29 16.30 -0.37
C ASN A 11 19.84 16.67 -0.72
N ILE A 12 19.20 15.90 -1.61
CA ILE A 12 17.81 16.14 -2.02
C ILE A 12 16.95 15.18 -1.21
N GLU A 13 15.97 15.71 -0.49
CA GLU A 13 14.97 14.90 0.23
C GLU A 13 13.90 14.39 -0.73
N HIS A 14 13.53 13.12 -0.59
CA HIS A 14 12.53 12.44 -1.39
C HIS A 14 11.54 11.70 -0.49
N TYR A 15 10.27 11.75 -0.88
CA TYR A 15 9.18 11.00 -0.27
C TYR A 15 8.51 10.13 -1.32
N PHE A 16 8.38 8.83 -1.04
CA PHE A 16 7.69 7.89 -1.92
C PHE A 16 6.88 6.88 -1.12
N THR A 17 5.95 6.21 -1.77
CA THR A 17 5.13 5.16 -1.13
C THR A 17 5.73 3.80 -1.42
N LEU A 18 5.89 2.97 -0.39
CA LEU A 18 6.38 1.60 -0.49
C LEU A 18 5.24 0.61 -0.23
N VAL A 19 5.10 -0.39 -1.10
CA VAL A 19 4.05 -1.41 -1.03
C VAL A 19 4.67 -2.79 -0.87
N VAL A 20 4.36 -3.42 0.26
CA VAL A 20 4.73 -4.81 0.56
C VAL A 20 3.47 -5.67 0.55
N LYS A 21 3.37 -6.61 -0.40
CA LYS A 21 2.21 -7.50 -0.51
C LYS A 21 2.42 -8.83 0.21
N SER A 22 3.50 -9.54 -0.13
CA SER A 22 3.87 -10.85 0.40
C SER A 22 5.38 -10.88 0.65
N PRO A 23 5.90 -11.71 1.57
CA PRO A 23 7.35 -11.88 1.77
C PRO A 23 8.12 -12.30 0.51
N ASN A 24 7.44 -12.98 -0.43
CA ASN A 24 8.05 -13.48 -1.67
C ASN A 24 7.82 -12.54 -2.87
N ASP A 25 7.02 -11.50 -2.71
CA ASP A 25 6.76 -10.54 -3.79
C ASP A 25 7.83 -9.46 -3.78
N PRO A 26 8.22 -8.91 -4.95
CA PRO A 26 9.08 -7.74 -4.99
C PRO A 26 8.42 -6.57 -4.27
N VAL A 27 9.22 -5.84 -3.51
CA VAL A 27 8.80 -4.59 -2.88
C VAL A 27 8.65 -3.55 -3.98
N MET A 28 7.46 -2.97 -4.08
CA MET A 28 7.14 -1.99 -5.12
C MET A 28 7.11 -0.59 -4.52
N ILE A 29 7.49 0.41 -5.31
CA ILE A 29 7.39 1.82 -4.95
C ILE A 29 6.48 2.58 -5.90
N TYR A 30 5.73 3.54 -5.37
CA TYR A 30 5.07 4.59 -6.13
C TYR A 30 5.84 5.90 -5.94
N ASP A 31 6.30 6.47 -7.04
CA ASP A 31 7.10 7.70 -7.04
C ASP A 31 6.80 8.57 -8.28
N GLY A 32 7.32 9.79 -8.29
CA GLY A 32 7.27 10.70 -9.44
C GLY A 32 5.86 11.23 -9.72
N TYR A 33 5.13 11.62 -8.68
CA TYR A 33 3.76 12.13 -8.82
C TYR A 33 3.68 13.26 -9.84
N ASN A 34 2.82 13.09 -10.84
CA ASN A 34 2.58 14.07 -11.88
C ASN A 34 1.10 14.11 -12.25
N VAL A 35 0.45 15.24 -11.97
CA VAL A 35 -0.99 15.43 -12.17
C VAL A 35 -1.42 15.32 -13.65
N GLY A 36 -0.48 15.47 -14.59
CA GLY A 36 -0.74 15.39 -16.03
C GLY A 36 -0.60 13.99 -16.63
N LYS A 37 -0.28 12.96 -15.83
CA LYS A 37 -0.17 11.57 -16.28
C LYS A 37 -1.30 10.70 -15.74
N ASP A 38 -1.63 9.64 -16.48
CA ASP A 38 -2.52 8.57 -16.04
C ASP A 38 -1.85 7.20 -16.25
N PRO A 39 -1.48 6.46 -15.18
CA PRO A 39 -1.63 6.83 -13.77
C PRO A 39 -0.72 8.03 -13.40
N PRO A 40 -1.07 8.81 -12.36
CA PRO A 40 -0.34 10.01 -11.97
C PRO A 40 0.97 9.72 -11.24
N PHE A 41 1.47 8.47 -11.29
CA PHE A 41 2.67 8.01 -10.61
C PHE A 41 3.32 6.88 -11.41
N SER A 42 4.62 6.71 -11.21
CA SER A 42 5.36 5.55 -11.69
C SER A 42 5.31 4.43 -10.65
N LEU A 43 5.16 3.19 -11.11
CA LEU A 43 5.25 2.00 -10.26
C LEU A 43 6.48 1.20 -10.66
N GLU A 44 7.44 1.03 -9.75
CA GLU A 44 8.67 0.30 -10.04
C GLU A 44 9.14 -0.54 -8.85
N PRO A 45 9.93 -1.61 -9.08
CA PRO A 45 10.54 -2.38 -8.01
C PRO A 45 11.60 -1.56 -7.27
N LEU A 46 11.61 -1.65 -5.94
CA LEU A 46 12.60 -0.98 -5.08
C LEU A 46 14.04 -1.30 -5.49
N GLN A 47 14.31 -2.52 -5.98
CA GLN A 47 15.65 -2.94 -6.39
C GLN A 47 16.20 -2.15 -7.59
N LYS A 48 15.35 -1.46 -8.37
CA LYS A 48 15.79 -0.62 -9.49
C LYS A 48 16.14 0.81 -9.06
N VAL A 49 15.84 1.16 -7.81
CA VAL A 49 16.04 2.50 -7.26
C VAL A 49 17.51 2.65 -6.86
N GLY A 50 18.35 3.09 -7.81
CA GLY A 50 19.78 3.27 -7.61
C GLY A 50 20.15 4.52 -6.79
N TRP A 51 19.21 5.44 -6.62
CA TRP A 51 19.44 6.74 -5.96
C TRP A 51 19.26 6.72 -4.44
N LEU A 52 18.71 5.64 -3.89
CA LEU A 52 18.36 5.55 -2.47
C LEU A 52 19.61 5.40 -1.59
N THR A 53 20.26 6.51 -1.26
CA THR A 53 21.48 6.52 -0.46
C THR A 53 21.23 6.51 1.05
N HIS A 54 20.17 7.19 1.48
CA HIS A 54 19.84 7.37 2.90
C HIS A 54 18.34 7.24 3.12
N VAL A 55 17.95 6.51 4.17
CA VAL A 55 16.56 6.41 4.63
C VAL A 55 16.47 7.02 6.02
N TYR A 56 15.71 8.09 6.14
CA TYR A 56 15.51 8.79 7.41
C TYR A 56 14.35 8.21 8.22
N GLY A 57 13.33 7.68 7.54
CA GLY A 57 12.16 7.13 8.23
C GLY A 57 11.23 6.33 7.33
N ILE A 58 10.51 5.39 7.94
CA ILE A 58 9.49 4.58 7.30
C ILE A 58 8.25 4.60 8.19
N LEU A 59 7.14 5.11 7.66
CA LEU A 59 5.88 5.26 8.37
C LEU A 59 4.82 4.33 7.80
N LEU A 60 4.25 3.46 8.63
CA LEU A 60 3.15 2.58 8.22
C LEU A 60 1.88 3.40 7.99
N VAL A 61 1.30 3.27 6.79
CA VAL A 61 0.00 3.85 6.47
C VAL A 61 -1.11 2.95 7.02
N ALA A 62 -1.86 3.46 7.99
CA ALA A 62 -3.05 2.82 8.52
C ALA A 62 -4.22 2.95 7.53
N LEU A 63 -4.29 2.05 6.55
CA LEU A 63 -5.42 2.01 5.64
C LEU A 63 -6.70 1.56 6.37
N SER A 64 -7.77 2.32 6.20
CA SER A 64 -9.12 1.96 6.64
C SER A 64 -9.49 0.61 6.05
N ARG A 65 -9.53 -0.44 6.89
CA ARG A 65 -10.01 -1.75 6.42
C ARG A 65 -11.51 -1.65 6.14
N PRO A 66 -12.01 -2.20 5.03
CA PRO A 66 -13.45 -2.28 4.80
C PRO A 66 -14.11 -2.98 5.99
N LYS A 67 -15.14 -2.35 6.57
CA LYS A 67 -15.97 -3.01 7.59
C LYS A 67 -16.57 -4.25 6.93
N ARG A 68 -16.16 -5.45 7.38
CA ARG A 68 -16.82 -6.70 6.96
C ARG A 68 -18.31 -6.55 7.28
N SER A 69 -19.17 -6.69 6.28
CA SER A 69 -20.60 -6.74 6.51
C SER A 69 -20.88 -7.88 7.50
N LYS A 70 -21.57 -7.57 8.60
CA LYS A 70 -22.07 -8.61 9.50
C LYS A 70 -23.07 -9.44 8.70
N LYS A 71 -22.68 -10.62 8.20
CA LYS A 71 -23.65 -11.58 7.66
C LYS A 71 -24.64 -11.87 8.79
N SER A 72 -25.88 -11.40 8.64
CA SER A 72 -26.98 -11.81 9.51
C SER A 72 -27.09 -13.33 9.41
N LYS A 73 -26.94 -14.05 10.54
CA LYS A 73 -27.32 -15.47 10.61
C LYS A 73 -28.81 -15.53 10.27
N LYS A 74 -29.14 -15.99 9.06
CA LYS A 74 -30.51 -16.26 8.66
C LYS A 74 -30.98 -17.43 9.51
N GLY A 75 -31.81 -17.16 10.52
CA GLY A 75 -32.42 -18.19 11.35
C GLY A 75 -33.22 -19.13 10.45
N SER A 76 -32.90 -20.42 10.49
CA SER A 76 -33.68 -21.46 9.83
C SER A 76 -34.93 -21.73 10.68
N ASP A 77 -35.99 -20.96 10.46
CA ASP A 77 -37.31 -21.38 10.92
C ASP A 77 -37.78 -22.54 10.03
N LYS A 78 -37.41 -23.76 10.42
CA LYS A 78 -38.09 -24.97 9.97
C LYS A 78 -39.49 -24.95 10.57
N LYS A 79 -40.45 -24.37 9.86
CA LYS A 79 -41.86 -24.52 10.17
C LYS A 79 -42.30 -25.91 9.71
N ILE A 80 -42.15 -26.91 10.58
CA ILE A 80 -42.85 -28.18 10.48
C ILE A 80 -44.33 -27.87 10.77
N ARG A 81 -45.22 -28.16 9.81
CA ARG A 81 -46.65 -28.33 10.09
C ARG A 81 -47.04 -29.72 9.62
N ILE A 82 -47.48 -30.49 10.62
CA ILE A 82 -48.20 -31.77 10.55
C ILE A 82 -49.59 -31.53 9.97
#